data_AF-A0A077X603-F1
#
_entry.id   AF-A0A077X603-F1
#
_cell.length_a   1.000
_cell.length_b   1.000
_cell.length_c   1.000
_cell.angle_alpha   90.00
_cell.angle_beta   90.00
_cell.angle_gamma   90.00
#
_symmetry.space_group_name_H-M   'P 1'
#
loop_
_entity.id
_entity.type
_entity.pdbx_description
1 polymer ?
#
loop_
_entity_poly.entity_id
_entity_poly.type
_entity_poly.pdbx_seq_one_letter_code
_entity_poly.pdbx_strand_id
1 'polypeptide(L)'
;CKKFQELRDLLPDYLNAKFSYEFTNGKAFEEYCTGYKCDDDTGKINAGCLYLFDAFFKNSANFVSVAKSNINIVEYIMIWLSYMLNFIRTDENESIYPFYNYIICSDEKYNDKINDVNAYENYKDLIDKKENLMSISIIDMSNFYDAFILLCDMYIEHEKNPSCDNYLNNAKKFVAFFKNSANFVSVAKSNINIVEYIMIWLSYMLNFIRTDENESIYPFYNYIICSDEKYNDKINDVNAYENYKDLIDKKENLMSISIIDMSNFYDAFILLCDMYIEHEKNPSCDNYLNNAKKFVEMYDELNEDYYNGEGSPYNQLLSTLSDDYCNLKKKYNSLGCNNSPSLPTYSRKFVIKRTLIPIAFMIVA
;
A
#
# COMPACT_ATOMS: atom_id res chain seq x y z
N CYS A 1 -10.57 -8.67 -4.30
CA CYS A 1 -10.58 -9.88 -3.47
C CYS A 1 -11.45 -11.01 -4.02
N LYS A 2 -12.79 -10.89 -4.11
CA LYS A 2 -13.65 -11.97 -4.67
C LYS A 2 -13.15 -12.56 -6.01
N LYS A 3 -12.80 -11.69 -6.98
CA LYS A 3 -12.26 -12.13 -8.27
C LYS A 3 -10.91 -12.83 -8.20
N PHE A 4 -10.06 -12.44 -7.25
CA PHE A 4 -8.79 -13.13 -7.00
C PHE A 4 -9.03 -14.49 -6.32
N GLN A 5 -10.02 -14.60 -5.43
CA GLN A 5 -10.43 -15.90 -4.88
C GLN A 5 -10.99 -16.82 -5.98
N GLU A 6 -11.91 -16.31 -6.82
CA GLU A 6 -12.42 -17.06 -7.99
C GLU A 6 -11.28 -17.55 -8.89
N LEU A 7 -10.29 -16.68 -9.17
CA LEU A 7 -9.11 -17.06 -9.94
C LEU A 7 -8.31 -18.16 -9.24
N ARG A 8 -7.99 -18.03 -7.95
CA ARG A 8 -7.22 -19.03 -7.19
C ARG A 8 -7.94 -20.38 -7.09
N ASP A 9 -9.27 -20.37 -7.03
CA ASP A 9 -10.07 -21.60 -7.05
C ASP A 9 -9.98 -22.30 -8.42
N LEU A 10 -9.81 -21.54 -9.52
CA LEU A 10 -9.76 -22.04 -10.90
C LEU A 10 -8.33 -22.35 -11.39
N LEU A 11 -7.36 -21.54 -10.99
CA LEU A 11 -5.93 -21.62 -11.25
C LEU A 11 -5.21 -21.41 -9.90
N PRO A 12 -4.94 -22.50 -9.17
CA PRO A 12 -4.30 -22.41 -7.87
C PRO A 12 -2.90 -21.79 -7.94
N ASP A 13 -2.56 -21.05 -6.90
CA ASP A 13 -1.32 -20.28 -6.76
C ASP A 13 -0.17 -21.12 -6.16
N TYR A 14 -0.18 -22.42 -6.47
CA TYR A 14 0.86 -23.38 -6.12
C TYR A 14 1.06 -24.39 -7.25
N LEU A 15 2.28 -24.91 -7.37
CA LEU A 15 2.61 -25.94 -8.36
C LEU A 15 2.10 -27.31 -7.91
N ASN A 16 1.68 -28.15 -8.87
CA ASN A 16 1.34 -29.54 -8.61
C ASN A 16 2.61 -30.40 -8.36
N ALA A 17 2.42 -31.71 -8.14
CA ALA A 17 3.53 -32.64 -7.89
C ALA A 17 4.53 -32.79 -9.05
N LYS A 18 4.21 -32.28 -10.25
CA LYS A 18 5.09 -32.24 -11.42
C LYS A 18 5.76 -30.87 -11.59
N PHE A 19 5.66 -30.00 -10.60
CA PHE A 19 6.18 -28.62 -10.64
C PHE A 19 5.58 -27.79 -11.79
N SER A 20 4.29 -27.97 -12.06
CA SER A 20 3.56 -27.17 -13.05
C SER A 20 2.24 -26.64 -12.52
N TYR A 21 1.74 -25.57 -13.12
CA TYR A 21 0.40 -25.04 -12.84
C TYR A 21 -0.66 -25.91 -13.51
N GLU A 22 -1.83 -26.02 -12.88
CA GLU A 22 -2.92 -26.84 -13.39
C GLU A 22 -4.26 -26.16 -13.11
N PHE A 23 -5.10 -26.06 -14.13
CA PHE A 23 -6.45 -25.57 -13.95
C PHE A 23 -7.30 -26.62 -13.23
N THR A 24 -8.05 -26.19 -12.23
CA THR A 24 -9.08 -27.06 -11.60
C THR A 24 -10.28 -27.24 -12.52
N ASN A 25 -10.55 -26.25 -13.39
CA ASN A 25 -11.56 -26.31 -14.44
C ASN A 25 -11.10 -25.56 -15.71
N GLY A 26 -10.50 -26.29 -16.66
CA GLY A 26 -9.98 -25.72 -17.90
C GLY A 26 -11.03 -25.00 -18.76
N LYS A 27 -12.32 -25.34 -18.66
CA LYS A 27 -13.39 -24.66 -19.41
C LYS A 27 -13.55 -23.20 -19.04
N ALA A 28 -13.23 -22.83 -17.80
CA ALA A 28 -13.30 -21.44 -17.35
C ALA A 28 -12.24 -20.55 -18.02
N PHE A 29 -11.18 -21.14 -18.57
CA PHE A 29 -10.09 -20.43 -19.23
C PHE A 29 -10.06 -20.59 -20.76
N GLU A 30 -10.96 -21.40 -21.35
CA GLU A 30 -10.97 -21.65 -22.80
C GLU A 30 -10.97 -20.36 -23.62
N GLU A 31 -11.70 -19.34 -23.19
CA GLU A 31 -11.71 -18.05 -23.88
C GLU A 31 -10.39 -17.28 -23.71
N TYR A 32 -9.65 -17.44 -22.62
CA TYR A 32 -8.42 -16.70 -22.32
C TYR A 32 -7.13 -17.40 -22.79
N CYS A 33 -7.24 -18.62 -23.32
CA CYS A 33 -6.11 -19.34 -23.91
C CYS A 33 -5.85 -18.86 -25.36
N THR A 34 -5.04 -17.82 -25.50
CA THR A 34 -4.74 -17.13 -26.78
C THR A 34 -3.28 -17.26 -27.19
N GLY A 35 -3.01 -17.39 -28.50
CA GLY A 35 -1.68 -17.32 -29.15
C GLY A 35 -0.66 -18.39 -28.70
N TYR A 36 -0.39 -18.40 -27.40
CA TYR A 36 0.19 -19.46 -26.58
C TYR A 36 -0.98 -20.27 -26.03
N LYS A 37 -1.22 -21.46 -26.58
CA LYS A 37 -2.18 -22.39 -25.97
C LYS A 37 -1.81 -22.55 -24.50
N CYS A 38 -2.79 -22.74 -23.61
CA CYS A 38 -2.56 -23.00 -22.18
C CYS A 38 -1.92 -24.39 -21.91
N ASP A 39 -1.04 -24.82 -22.81
CA ASP A 39 -0.33 -26.09 -22.82
C ASP A 39 0.86 -26.05 -21.84
N ASP A 40 1.46 -24.87 -21.64
CA ASP A 40 2.53 -24.63 -20.67
C ASP A 40 2.10 -23.66 -19.54
N ASP A 41 2.98 -23.49 -18.56
CA ASP A 41 2.71 -22.67 -17.38
C ASP A 41 2.62 -21.18 -17.72
N THR A 42 3.42 -20.71 -18.67
CA THR A 42 3.37 -19.34 -19.18
C THR A 42 2.01 -19.03 -19.80
N GLY A 43 1.48 -19.93 -20.64
CA GLY A 43 0.16 -19.81 -21.24
C GLY A 43 -0.97 -19.83 -20.21
N LYS A 44 -0.87 -20.67 -19.17
CA LYS A 44 -1.85 -20.70 -18.07
C LYS A 44 -1.83 -19.42 -17.24
N ILE A 45 -0.65 -18.90 -16.92
CA ILE A 45 -0.49 -17.61 -16.23
C ILE A 45 -1.07 -16.47 -17.08
N ASN A 46 -0.82 -16.47 -18.40
CA ASN A 46 -1.42 -15.50 -19.31
C ASN A 46 -2.96 -15.55 -19.27
N ALA A 47 -3.54 -16.75 -19.33
CA ALA A 47 -4.99 -16.90 -19.26
C ALA A 47 -5.57 -16.39 -17.93
N GLY A 48 -4.88 -16.64 -16.80
CA GLY A 48 -5.26 -16.07 -15.51
C GLY A 48 -5.15 -14.55 -15.45
N CYS A 49 -4.11 -13.98 -16.06
CA CYS A 49 -3.93 -12.53 -16.17
C CYS A 49 -5.05 -11.88 -16.98
N LEU A 50 -5.35 -12.42 -18.16
CA LEU A 50 -6.45 -11.98 -19.01
C LEU A 50 -7.81 -12.10 -18.32
N TYR A 51 -8.04 -13.19 -17.57
CA TYR A 51 -9.26 -13.35 -16.77
C TYR A 51 -9.44 -12.19 -15.77
N LEU A 52 -8.38 -11.77 -15.08
CA LEU A 52 -8.46 -10.64 -14.14
C LEU A 52 -8.75 -9.33 -14.87
N PHE A 53 -8.05 -9.06 -15.97
CA PHE A 53 -8.29 -7.86 -16.77
C PHE A 53 -9.73 -7.82 -17.31
N ASP A 54 -10.26 -8.95 -17.79
CA ASP A 54 -11.64 -9.03 -18.27
C ASP A 54 -12.65 -8.84 -17.14
N ALA A 55 -12.41 -9.47 -15.98
CA ALA A 55 -13.27 -9.32 -14.81
C ALA A 55 -13.41 -7.86 -14.36
N PHE A 56 -12.34 -7.06 -14.44
CA PHE A 56 -12.33 -5.69 -13.96
C PHE A 56 -12.54 -4.62 -15.04
N PHE A 57 -12.16 -4.88 -16.30
CA PHE A 57 -12.02 -3.86 -17.34
C PHE A 57 -12.67 -4.22 -18.69
N LYS A 58 -13.43 -5.32 -18.82
CA LYS A 58 -14.06 -5.71 -20.10
C LYS A 58 -14.98 -4.66 -20.71
N ASN A 59 -15.65 -3.86 -19.89
CA ASN A 59 -16.61 -2.86 -20.36
C ASN A 59 -16.79 -1.71 -19.35
N SER A 60 -17.55 -0.70 -19.76
CA SER A 60 -17.83 0.49 -18.97
C SER A 60 -18.58 0.23 -17.67
N ALA A 61 -19.45 -0.77 -17.59
CA ALA A 61 -20.16 -1.12 -16.35
C ALA A 61 -19.21 -1.72 -15.30
N ASN A 62 -18.31 -2.62 -15.74
CA ASN A 62 -17.24 -3.17 -14.89
C ASN A 62 -16.30 -2.04 -14.43
N PHE A 63 -15.90 -1.15 -15.34
CA PHE A 63 -15.06 0.01 -14.99
C PHE A 63 -15.72 0.97 -13.99
N VAL A 64 -17.00 1.31 -14.16
CA VAL A 64 -17.69 2.25 -13.26
C VAL A 64 -17.88 1.67 -11.86
N SER A 65 -18.11 0.36 -11.74
CA SER A 65 -18.28 -0.29 -10.44
C SER A 65 -16.96 -0.55 -9.70
N VAL A 66 -15.87 -0.79 -10.44
CA VAL A 66 -14.61 -1.29 -9.85
C VAL A 66 -13.47 -0.26 -9.91
N ALA A 67 -13.34 0.51 -10.99
CA ALA A 67 -12.17 1.36 -11.24
C ALA A 67 -12.40 2.86 -11.00
N LYS A 68 -13.65 3.36 -11.00
CA LYS A 68 -13.95 4.71 -10.46
C LYS A 68 -13.71 4.81 -8.95
N SER A 69 -13.75 3.69 -8.24
CA SER A 69 -13.55 3.57 -6.79
C SER A 69 -12.16 3.07 -6.40
N ASN A 70 -11.34 2.56 -7.34
CA ASN A 70 -10.03 1.96 -7.02
C ASN A 70 -9.03 2.06 -8.21
N ILE A 71 -8.06 2.98 -8.12
CA ILE A 71 -7.09 3.27 -9.21
C ILE A 71 -5.91 2.27 -9.29
N ASN A 72 -5.81 1.34 -8.33
CA ASN A 72 -4.63 0.47 -8.15
C ASN A 72 -4.85 -1.01 -8.51
N ILE A 73 -5.95 -1.34 -9.20
CA ILE A 73 -6.26 -2.75 -9.54
C ILE A 73 -5.20 -3.39 -10.42
N VAL A 74 -4.66 -2.62 -11.37
CA VAL A 74 -3.55 -3.08 -12.22
C VAL A 74 -2.35 -3.49 -11.36
N GLU A 75 -2.08 -2.79 -10.26
CA GLU A 75 -0.99 -3.10 -9.34
C GLU A 75 -1.20 -4.45 -8.64
N TYR A 76 -2.43 -4.73 -8.18
CA TYR A 76 -2.76 -6.04 -7.60
C TYR A 76 -2.67 -7.18 -8.62
N ILE A 77 -3.07 -6.93 -9.88
CA ILE A 77 -2.89 -7.90 -10.96
C ILE A 77 -1.39 -8.14 -11.19
N MET A 78 -0.56 -7.11 -11.17
CA MET A 78 0.89 -7.23 -11.30
C MET A 78 1.54 -7.94 -10.11
N ILE A 79 1.06 -7.73 -8.88
CA ILE A 79 1.52 -8.47 -7.69
C ILE A 79 1.22 -9.97 -7.86
N TRP A 80 -0.01 -10.32 -8.25
CA TRP A 80 -0.38 -11.71 -8.54
C TRP A 80 0.47 -12.29 -9.68
N LEU A 81 0.62 -11.56 -10.78
CA LEU A 81 1.39 -11.99 -11.95
C LEU A 81 2.86 -12.27 -11.57
N SER A 82 3.50 -11.35 -10.84
CA SER A 82 4.85 -11.56 -10.31
C SER A 82 4.92 -12.78 -9.42
N TYR A 83 3.98 -12.96 -8.49
CA TYR A 83 3.97 -14.14 -7.64
C TYR A 83 3.89 -15.44 -8.44
N MET A 84 3.01 -15.51 -9.43
CA MET A 84 2.90 -16.71 -10.27
C MET A 84 4.16 -16.96 -11.10
N LEU A 85 4.75 -15.90 -11.68
CA LEU A 85 6.00 -16.00 -12.45
C LEU A 85 7.21 -16.37 -11.59
N ASN A 86 7.21 -16.02 -10.30
CA ASN A 86 8.30 -16.34 -9.37
C ASN A 86 8.58 -17.84 -9.25
N PHE A 87 7.60 -18.69 -9.52
CA PHE A 87 7.76 -20.16 -9.50
C PHE A 87 8.36 -20.74 -10.78
N ILE A 88 8.32 -20.00 -11.90
CA ILE A 88 8.81 -20.47 -13.22
C ILE A 88 9.96 -19.62 -13.77
N ARG A 89 10.35 -18.55 -13.09
CA ARG A 89 11.49 -17.69 -13.45
C ARG A 89 12.80 -18.48 -13.48
N THR A 90 13.76 -17.97 -14.23
CA THR A 90 15.09 -18.61 -14.39
C THR A 90 16.23 -17.76 -13.84
N ASP A 91 16.01 -16.46 -13.62
CA ASP A 91 16.97 -15.53 -13.01
C ASP A 91 16.37 -14.90 -11.73
N GLU A 92 17.23 -14.53 -10.79
CA GLU A 92 16.86 -13.82 -9.56
C GLU A 92 16.55 -12.33 -9.80
N ASN A 93 17.10 -11.74 -10.86
CA ASN A 93 16.85 -10.34 -11.23
C ASN A 93 15.80 -10.20 -12.34
N GLU A 94 15.10 -11.30 -12.68
CA GLU A 94 14.07 -11.28 -13.72
C GLU A 94 12.91 -10.37 -13.30
N SER A 95 12.48 -9.46 -14.18
CA SER A 95 11.28 -8.65 -14.01
C SER A 95 10.14 -9.17 -14.88
N ILE A 96 8.96 -8.55 -14.83
CA ILE A 96 7.83 -8.92 -15.72
C ILE A 96 8.13 -8.55 -17.18
N TYR A 97 9.15 -7.73 -17.45
CA TYR A 97 9.41 -7.17 -18.79
C TYR A 97 9.47 -8.20 -19.94
N PRO A 98 10.11 -9.39 -19.80
CA PRO A 98 10.06 -10.42 -20.82
C PRO A 98 8.62 -10.91 -21.09
N PHE A 99 7.85 -11.21 -20.04
CA PHE A 99 6.43 -11.59 -20.16
C PHE A 99 5.63 -10.50 -20.89
N TYR A 100 5.82 -9.25 -20.50
CA TYR A 100 5.18 -8.10 -21.14
C TYR A 100 5.52 -8.02 -22.64
N ASN A 101 6.80 -8.08 -22.99
CA ASN A 101 7.23 -7.96 -24.38
C ASN A 101 6.78 -9.11 -25.27
N TYR A 102 6.84 -10.34 -24.78
CA TYR A 102 6.52 -11.50 -25.60
C TYR A 102 5.02 -11.75 -25.66
N ILE A 103 4.29 -11.54 -24.56
CA ILE A 103 2.89 -11.93 -24.44
C ILE A 103 1.99 -10.70 -24.56
N ILE A 104 2.11 -9.73 -23.66
CA ILE A 104 1.19 -8.58 -23.60
C ILE A 104 1.26 -7.75 -24.89
N CYS A 105 2.46 -7.50 -25.41
CA CYS A 105 2.63 -6.74 -26.66
C CYS A 105 2.16 -7.49 -27.91
N SER A 106 2.14 -8.83 -27.90
CA SER A 106 1.88 -9.63 -29.10
C SER A 106 0.46 -10.19 -29.17
N ASP A 107 -0.20 -10.35 -28.03
CA ASP A 107 -1.52 -10.99 -27.94
C ASP A 107 -2.64 -9.97 -28.18
N GLU A 108 -3.44 -10.22 -29.22
CA GLU A 108 -4.55 -9.35 -29.63
C GLU A 108 -5.51 -9.06 -28.47
N LYS A 109 -5.70 -9.98 -27.52
CA LYS A 109 -6.60 -9.75 -26.39
C LYS A 109 -6.19 -8.62 -25.46
N TYR A 110 -4.90 -8.31 -25.34
CA TYR A 110 -4.45 -7.15 -24.57
C TYR A 110 -4.54 -5.84 -25.36
N ASN A 111 -4.52 -5.94 -26.69
CA ASN A 111 -4.33 -4.82 -27.61
C ASN A 111 -5.64 -4.38 -28.28
N ASP A 112 -6.64 -5.25 -28.32
CA ASP A 112 -7.94 -4.97 -28.89
C ASP A 112 -8.65 -3.83 -28.15
N LYS A 113 -9.22 -2.93 -28.93
CA LYS A 113 -9.89 -1.74 -28.41
C LYS A 113 -11.13 -2.13 -27.60
N ILE A 114 -11.22 -1.60 -26.40
CA ILE A 114 -12.40 -1.75 -25.53
C ILE A 114 -13.35 -0.59 -25.82
N ASN A 115 -14.56 -0.93 -26.28
CA ASN A 115 -15.56 0.06 -26.62
C ASN A 115 -16.27 0.60 -25.36
N ASP A 116 -16.85 1.80 -25.50
CA ASP A 116 -17.65 2.47 -24.47
C ASP A 116 -16.89 2.91 -23.20
N VAL A 117 -15.55 2.90 -23.23
CA VAL A 117 -14.69 3.42 -22.15
C VAL A 117 -13.75 4.50 -22.67
N ASN A 118 -13.69 5.65 -21.99
CA ASN A 118 -12.83 6.77 -22.37
C ASN A 118 -11.52 6.85 -21.57
N ALA A 119 -11.37 6.08 -20.49
CA ALA A 119 -10.24 6.18 -19.56
C ALA A 119 -9.02 5.35 -20.00
N TYR A 120 -9.23 4.33 -20.82
CA TYR A 120 -8.18 3.49 -21.41
C TYR A 120 -8.65 2.97 -22.76
N GLU A 121 -7.69 2.61 -23.61
CA GLU A 121 -7.97 2.09 -24.95
C GLU A 121 -8.12 0.57 -24.97
N ASN A 122 -7.28 -0.14 -24.22
CA ASN A 122 -7.21 -1.59 -24.12
C ASN A 122 -6.50 -2.00 -22.81
N TYR A 123 -6.30 -3.30 -22.57
CA TYR A 123 -5.61 -3.76 -21.35
C TYR A 123 -4.13 -3.39 -21.32
N LYS A 124 -3.46 -3.37 -22.48
CA LYS A 124 -2.06 -2.94 -22.57
C LYS A 124 -1.88 -1.49 -22.11
N ASP A 125 -2.74 -0.57 -22.54
CA ASP A 125 -2.71 0.84 -22.10
C ASP A 125 -2.83 0.98 -20.58
N LEU A 126 -3.62 0.14 -19.92
CA LEU A 126 -3.70 0.09 -18.45
C LEU A 126 -2.37 -0.33 -17.80
N ILE A 127 -1.68 -1.31 -18.40
CA ILE A 127 -0.40 -1.83 -17.91
C ILE A 127 0.72 -0.82 -18.16
N ASP A 128 0.72 -0.18 -19.34
CA ASP A 128 1.71 0.84 -19.73
C ASP A 128 1.70 2.04 -18.76
N LYS A 129 0.53 2.41 -18.25
CA LYS A 129 0.39 3.46 -17.21
C LYS A 129 1.05 3.08 -15.89
N LYS A 130 1.44 1.82 -15.69
CA LYS A 130 2.17 1.29 -14.53
C LYS A 130 3.57 0.78 -14.90
N GLU A 131 4.19 1.39 -15.93
CA GLU A 131 5.53 1.01 -16.40
C GLU A 131 6.59 0.95 -15.29
N ASN A 132 6.51 1.85 -14.32
CA ASN A 132 7.41 1.85 -13.16
C ASN A 132 7.37 0.53 -12.38
N LEU A 133 6.23 -0.15 -12.30
CA LEU A 133 6.10 -1.43 -11.62
C LEU A 133 6.71 -2.60 -12.41
N MET A 134 6.83 -2.48 -13.74
CA MET A 134 7.46 -3.51 -14.58
C MET A 134 8.98 -3.60 -14.38
N SER A 135 9.59 -2.55 -13.83
CA SER A 135 11.02 -2.49 -13.52
C SER A 135 11.39 -3.18 -12.19
N ILE A 136 10.40 -3.46 -11.33
CA ILE A 136 10.60 -4.15 -10.06
C ILE A 136 10.85 -5.63 -10.34
N SER A 137 11.78 -6.25 -9.61
CA SER A 137 12.06 -7.68 -9.77
C SER A 137 10.81 -8.51 -9.42
N ILE A 138 10.65 -9.64 -10.11
CA ILE A 138 9.56 -10.59 -9.84
C ILE A 138 9.57 -11.01 -8.36
N ILE A 139 10.75 -11.25 -7.79
CA ILE A 139 10.92 -11.63 -6.38
C ILE A 139 10.37 -10.53 -5.47
N ASP A 140 10.87 -9.30 -5.62
CA ASP A 140 10.49 -8.19 -4.74
C ASP A 140 8.99 -7.91 -4.81
N MET A 141 8.42 -7.94 -6.01
CA MET A 141 6.98 -7.75 -6.21
C MET A 141 6.17 -8.94 -5.64
N SER A 142 6.66 -10.17 -5.79
CA SER A 142 5.98 -11.37 -5.28
C SER A 142 5.88 -11.39 -3.75
N ASN A 143 6.81 -10.75 -3.04
CA ASN A 143 6.79 -10.67 -1.58
C ASN A 143 5.52 -9.98 -1.06
N PHE A 144 4.86 -9.14 -1.85
CA PHE A 144 3.61 -8.48 -1.44
C PHE A 144 2.38 -9.38 -1.57
N TYR A 145 2.48 -10.50 -2.28
CA TYR A 145 1.33 -11.34 -2.60
C TYR A 145 0.71 -12.00 -1.38
N ASP A 146 1.52 -12.55 -0.47
CA ASP A 146 1.01 -13.17 0.75
C ASP A 146 0.23 -12.18 1.61
N ALA A 147 0.76 -10.96 1.77
CA ALA A 147 0.05 -9.88 2.47
C ALA A 147 -1.27 -9.51 1.76
N PHE A 148 -1.23 -9.39 0.42
CA PHE A 148 -2.41 -9.10 -0.38
C PHE A 148 -3.50 -10.17 -0.27
N ILE A 149 -3.12 -11.45 -0.35
CA ILE A 149 -4.06 -12.57 -0.22
C ILE A 149 -4.64 -12.65 1.19
N LEU A 150 -3.83 -12.46 2.22
CA LEU A 150 -4.31 -12.42 3.60
C LEU A 150 -5.32 -11.30 3.81
N LEU A 151 -5.06 -10.10 3.27
CA LEU A 151 -6.01 -8.99 3.29
C LEU A 151 -7.31 -9.35 2.57
N CYS A 152 -7.20 -10.05 1.43
CA CYS A 152 -8.37 -10.47 0.68
C CYS A 152 -9.20 -11.54 1.35
N ASP A 153 -8.56 -12.51 2.01
CA ASP A 153 -9.24 -13.54 2.77
C ASP A 153 -9.98 -12.90 3.97
N MET A 154 -9.36 -11.93 4.64
CA MET A 154 -10.03 -11.15 5.70
C MET A 154 -11.28 -10.42 5.19
N TYR A 155 -11.19 -9.73 4.05
CA TYR A 155 -12.33 -9.02 3.48
C TYR A 155 -13.48 -9.96 3.12
N ILE A 156 -13.16 -11.08 2.46
CA ILE A 156 -14.15 -12.07 2.02
C ILE A 156 -14.84 -12.73 3.21
N GLU A 157 -14.09 -13.03 4.28
CA GLU A 157 -14.63 -13.61 5.50
C GLU A 157 -15.57 -12.65 6.21
N HIS A 158 -15.20 -11.37 6.34
CA HIS A 158 -16.06 -10.34 6.92
C HIS A 158 -17.41 -10.23 6.20
N GLU A 159 -17.41 -10.26 4.87
CA GLU A 159 -18.65 -10.25 4.09
C GLU A 159 -19.49 -11.54 4.22
N LYS A 160 -18.85 -12.72 4.27
CA LYS A 160 -19.55 -14.02 4.31
C LYS A 160 -20.09 -14.37 5.69
N ASN A 161 -19.37 -14.01 6.73
CA ASN A 161 -19.73 -14.31 8.10
C ASN A 161 -19.13 -13.24 9.02
N PRO A 162 -19.93 -12.33 9.59
CA PRO A 162 -19.45 -11.35 10.56
C PRO A 162 -18.88 -11.97 11.86
N SER A 163 -18.91 -13.30 11.98
CA SER A 163 -18.27 -14.04 13.07
C SER A 163 -16.75 -13.85 13.07
N CYS A 164 -16.21 -13.45 14.23
CA CYS A 164 -14.82 -13.07 14.42
C CYS A 164 -13.78 -14.17 14.12
N ASP A 165 -14.11 -15.46 14.26
CA ASP A 165 -13.08 -16.53 14.40
C ASP A 165 -12.19 -16.80 13.18
N ASN A 166 -12.66 -16.59 11.94
CA ASN A 166 -11.85 -16.80 10.74
C ASN A 166 -11.06 -15.54 10.34
N TYR A 167 -11.71 -14.37 10.40
CA TYR A 167 -11.07 -13.06 10.29
C TYR A 167 -9.90 -12.94 11.29
N LEU A 168 -10.07 -13.52 12.50
CA LEU A 168 -9.04 -13.69 13.53
C LEU A 168 -7.75 -14.33 13.03
N ASN A 169 -7.88 -15.45 12.33
CA ASN A 169 -6.73 -16.26 11.91
C ASN A 169 -5.96 -15.57 10.79
N ASN A 170 -6.65 -14.90 9.87
CA ASN A 170 -6.00 -14.20 8.77
C ASN A 170 -5.38 -12.87 9.23
N ALA A 171 -6.04 -12.13 10.13
CA ALA A 171 -5.44 -10.95 10.77
C ALA A 171 -4.16 -11.32 11.56
N LYS A 172 -4.17 -12.43 12.30
CA LYS A 172 -2.98 -12.96 13.01
C LYS A 172 -1.84 -13.31 12.05
N LYS A 173 -2.13 -13.98 10.94
CA LYS A 173 -1.14 -14.30 9.89
C LYS A 173 -0.58 -13.03 9.24
N PHE A 174 -1.43 -12.04 8.97
CA PHE A 174 -1.05 -10.77 8.39
C PHE A 174 -0.08 -10.02 9.29
N VAL A 175 -0.41 -9.86 10.58
CA VAL A 175 0.49 -9.28 11.58
C VAL A 175 1.81 -10.06 11.70
N ALA A 176 1.76 -11.40 11.68
CA ALA A 176 2.97 -12.24 11.74
C ALA A 176 3.87 -12.08 10.52
N PHE A 177 3.29 -11.93 9.33
CA PHE A 177 4.00 -11.63 8.09
C PHE A 177 4.83 -10.33 8.23
N PHE A 178 4.23 -9.26 8.75
CA PHE A 178 4.95 -7.99 8.98
C PHE A 178 6.00 -8.08 10.08
N LYS A 179 5.71 -8.79 11.19
CA LYS A 179 6.67 -8.99 12.29
C LYS A 179 7.94 -9.73 11.87
N ASN A 180 7.85 -10.63 10.90
CA ASN A 180 8.98 -11.43 10.42
C ASN A 180 9.76 -10.76 9.27
N SER A 181 9.26 -9.64 8.73
CA SER A 181 10.05 -8.82 7.80
C SER A 181 11.26 -8.23 8.56
N ALA A 182 12.47 -8.56 8.11
CA ALA A 182 13.72 -8.28 8.83
C ALA A 182 13.94 -6.79 9.18
N ASN A 183 13.25 -5.88 8.49
CA ASN A 183 13.32 -4.44 8.68
C ASN A 183 12.52 -3.93 9.90
N PHE A 184 11.53 -4.68 10.37
CA PHE A 184 10.61 -4.20 11.41
C PHE A 184 11.16 -4.40 12.84
N VAL A 185 11.84 -5.53 13.09
CA VAL A 185 12.31 -5.94 14.42
C VAL A 185 13.48 -5.10 14.93
N SER A 186 14.34 -4.60 14.04
CA SER A 186 15.47 -3.73 14.40
C SER A 186 15.01 -2.31 14.75
N VAL A 187 14.03 -1.78 14.01
CA VAL A 187 13.49 -0.42 14.18
C VAL A 187 12.63 -0.33 15.45
N ALA A 188 11.77 -1.32 15.71
CA ALA A 188 10.83 -1.29 16.85
C ALA A 188 11.50 -1.31 18.23
N LYS A 189 12.74 -1.83 18.35
CA LYS A 189 13.46 -1.94 19.64
C LYS A 189 13.99 -0.60 20.18
N SER A 190 13.93 0.49 19.42
CA SER A 190 14.60 1.76 19.76
C SER A 190 13.75 3.03 19.63
N ASN A 191 12.50 2.94 19.13
CA ASN A 191 11.70 4.13 18.86
C ASN A 191 10.19 3.90 19.11
N ILE A 192 9.62 4.55 20.11
CA ILE A 192 8.17 4.49 20.44
C ILE A 192 7.31 5.03 19.28
N ASN A 193 7.87 5.89 18.42
CA ASN A 193 7.16 6.43 17.26
C ASN A 193 6.90 5.38 16.17
N ILE A 194 7.49 4.18 16.29
CA ILE A 194 7.20 3.06 15.38
C ILE A 194 5.71 2.70 15.36
N VAL A 195 5.03 2.85 16.49
CA VAL A 195 3.57 2.61 16.59
C VAL A 195 2.82 3.57 15.69
N GLU A 196 3.24 4.83 15.63
CA GLU A 196 2.62 5.84 14.78
C GLU A 196 2.77 5.47 13.31
N TYR A 197 3.96 5.01 12.91
CA TYR A 197 4.22 4.54 11.54
C TYR A 197 3.47 3.27 11.16
N ILE A 198 3.34 2.32 12.09
CA ILE A 198 2.50 1.13 11.92
C ILE A 198 1.05 1.55 11.69
N MET A 199 0.54 2.51 12.48
CA MET A 199 -0.83 2.99 12.37
C MET A 199 -1.07 3.76 11.07
N ILE A 200 -0.10 4.55 10.59
CA ILE A 200 -0.15 5.20 9.27
C ILE A 200 -0.26 4.14 8.17
N TRP A 201 0.68 3.19 8.13
CA TRP A 201 0.68 2.15 7.11
C TRP A 201 -0.58 1.29 7.16
N LEU A 202 -1.01 0.89 8.35
CA LEU A 202 -2.22 0.09 8.52
C LEU A 202 -3.46 0.87 8.07
N SER A 203 -3.57 2.15 8.42
CA SER A 203 -4.69 2.98 7.98
C SER A 203 -4.68 3.18 6.46
N TYR A 204 -3.50 3.33 5.85
CA TYR A 204 -3.37 3.31 4.40
C TYR A 204 -3.92 2.01 3.80
N MET A 205 -3.53 0.85 4.34
CA MET A 205 -4.05 -0.44 3.89
C MET A 205 -5.57 -0.58 4.10
N LEU A 206 -6.08 -0.13 5.25
CA LEU A 206 -7.52 -0.19 5.58
C LEU A 206 -8.36 0.80 4.76
N ASN A 207 -7.79 1.93 4.34
CA ASN A 207 -8.45 2.92 3.48
C ASN A 207 -8.91 2.31 2.14
N PHE A 208 -8.27 1.21 1.69
CA PHE A 208 -8.67 0.49 0.48
C PHE A 208 -9.88 -0.45 0.65
N ILE A 209 -10.24 -0.79 1.89
CA ILE A 209 -11.31 -1.77 2.19
C ILE A 209 -12.45 -1.21 3.05
N ARG A 210 -12.31 0.01 3.57
CA ARG A 210 -13.35 0.68 4.38
C ARG A 210 -14.63 0.90 3.58
N THR A 211 -15.75 1.03 4.30
CA THR A 211 -17.07 1.27 3.70
C THR A 211 -17.70 2.60 4.13
N ASP A 212 -17.16 3.25 5.16
CA ASP A 212 -17.56 4.57 5.67
C ASP A 212 -16.37 5.54 5.62
N GLU A 213 -16.65 6.84 5.52
CA GLU A 213 -15.66 7.92 5.57
C GLU A 213 -15.18 8.24 6.99
N ASN A 214 -15.97 7.92 8.01
CA ASN A 214 -15.65 8.20 9.42
C ASN A 214 -15.14 6.96 10.18
N GLU A 215 -14.81 5.89 9.46
CA GLU A 215 -14.35 4.64 10.07
C GLU A 215 -13.00 4.84 10.78
N SER A 216 -12.94 4.46 12.05
CA SER A 216 -11.74 4.53 12.89
C SER A 216 -11.00 3.20 12.90
N ILE A 217 -9.70 3.23 13.16
CA ILE A 217 -8.87 2.03 13.35
C ILE A 217 -9.19 1.28 14.67
N TYR A 218 -9.94 1.90 15.58
CA TYR A 218 -10.22 1.38 16.92
C TYR A 218 -10.81 -0.04 16.96
N PRO A 219 -11.82 -0.41 16.13
CA PRO A 219 -12.34 -1.78 16.09
C PRO A 219 -11.26 -2.80 15.72
N PHE A 220 -10.36 -2.45 14.80
CA PHE A 220 -9.24 -3.30 14.38
C PHE A 220 -8.19 -3.45 15.49
N TYR A 221 -7.86 -2.35 16.17
CA TYR A 221 -6.91 -2.34 17.28
C TYR A 221 -7.42 -3.14 18.49
N ASN A 222 -8.64 -2.87 18.97
CA ASN A 222 -9.23 -3.59 20.10
C ASN A 222 -9.24 -5.09 19.81
N TYR A 223 -9.52 -5.43 18.56
CA TYR A 223 -9.52 -6.80 18.11
C TYR A 223 -8.13 -7.46 18.12
N ILE A 224 -7.09 -6.79 17.59
CA ILE A 224 -5.71 -7.30 17.62
C ILE A 224 -5.22 -7.50 19.06
N ILE A 225 -5.50 -6.55 19.93
CA ILE A 225 -5.00 -6.55 21.31
C ILE A 225 -5.73 -7.56 22.19
N CYS A 226 -7.05 -7.72 22.03
CA CYS A 226 -7.83 -8.66 22.83
C CYS A 226 -7.66 -10.13 22.40
N SER A 227 -7.09 -10.40 21.22
CA SER A 227 -7.19 -11.73 20.59
C SER A 227 -5.89 -12.54 20.54
N ASP A 228 -4.76 -11.96 20.95
CA ASP A 228 -3.47 -12.65 21.06
C ASP A 228 -2.79 -12.32 22.40
N GLU A 229 -2.66 -13.33 23.27
CA GLU A 229 -2.02 -13.22 24.58
C GLU A 229 -0.57 -12.70 24.48
N LYS A 230 0.10 -12.87 23.32
CA LYS A 230 1.46 -12.37 23.08
C LYS A 230 1.60 -10.86 23.08
N TYR A 231 0.51 -10.10 22.91
CA TYR A 231 0.57 -8.65 23.11
C TYR A 231 0.70 -8.28 24.58
N ASN A 232 0.28 -9.18 25.48
CA ASN A 232 0.37 -9.03 26.93
C ASN A 232 1.65 -9.68 27.50
N ASP A 233 2.35 -10.50 26.71
CA ASP A 233 3.63 -11.11 27.10
C ASP A 233 4.66 -10.04 27.45
N LYS A 234 5.26 -10.20 28.62
CA LYS A 234 6.29 -9.29 29.12
C LYS A 234 7.49 -9.28 28.19
N ILE A 235 7.91 -8.09 27.78
CA ILE A 235 9.14 -7.89 27.01
C ILE A 235 10.27 -7.59 28.01
N ASN A 236 11.24 -8.48 28.08
CA ASN A 236 12.41 -8.30 28.93
C ASN A 236 13.37 -7.27 28.32
N ASP A 237 14.17 -6.62 29.17
CA ASP A 237 15.23 -5.66 28.79
C ASP A 237 14.74 -4.35 28.12
N VAL A 238 13.45 -4.01 28.28
CA VAL A 238 12.88 -2.72 27.86
C VAL A 238 12.23 -2.03 29.06
N ASN A 239 12.64 -0.80 29.35
CA ASN A 239 12.10 0.00 30.46
C ASN A 239 10.94 0.92 30.05
N ALA A 240 10.78 1.18 28.75
CA ALA A 240 9.82 2.16 28.23
C ALA A 240 8.39 1.63 28.15
N TYR A 241 8.19 0.31 28.12
CA TYR A 241 6.90 -0.36 28.08
C TYR A 241 7.01 -1.80 28.57
N GLU A 242 5.93 -2.34 29.13
CA GLU A 242 5.93 -3.68 29.74
C GLU A 242 5.71 -4.81 28.72
N ASN A 243 4.90 -4.55 27.70
CA ASN A 243 4.56 -5.46 26.62
C ASN A 243 4.10 -4.67 25.38
N TYR A 244 3.78 -5.36 24.27
CA TYR A 244 3.35 -4.67 23.05
C TYR A 244 2.01 -3.96 23.21
N LYS A 245 1.11 -4.47 24.07
CA LYS A 245 -0.14 -3.78 24.39
C LYS A 245 0.14 -2.43 25.06
N ASP A 246 0.92 -2.42 26.13
CA ASP A 246 1.32 -1.19 26.84
C ASP A 246 2.01 -0.18 25.91
N LEU A 247 2.83 -0.66 24.96
CA LEU A 247 3.43 0.20 23.93
C LEU A 247 2.38 0.87 23.03
N ILE A 248 1.37 0.13 22.56
CA ILE A 248 0.35 0.67 21.66
C ILE A 248 -0.67 1.53 22.42
N ASP A 249 -1.06 1.12 23.63
CA ASP A 249 -1.96 1.87 24.52
C ASP A 249 -1.42 3.30 24.79
N LYS A 250 -0.09 3.48 24.85
CA LYS A 250 0.54 4.81 24.97
C LYS A 250 0.28 5.74 23.78
N LYS A 251 -0.22 5.20 22.66
CA LYS A 251 -0.61 5.92 21.44
C LYS A 251 -2.10 5.74 21.11
N GLU A 252 -2.92 5.30 22.08
CA GLU A 252 -4.36 5.09 21.91
C GLU A 252 -5.07 6.33 21.34
N ASN A 253 -4.63 7.52 21.73
CA ASN A 253 -5.19 8.77 21.23
C ASN A 253 -5.14 8.90 19.69
N LEU A 254 -4.15 8.32 19.03
CA LEU A 254 -4.05 8.31 17.56
C LEU A 254 -5.19 7.53 16.90
N MET A 255 -5.86 6.61 17.61
CA MET A 255 -6.98 5.84 17.06
C MET A 255 -8.23 6.67 16.82
N SER A 256 -8.30 7.87 17.40
CA SER A 256 -9.36 8.82 17.13
C SER A 256 -9.25 9.51 15.77
N ILE A 257 -8.10 9.41 15.10
CA ILE A 257 -7.91 9.89 13.72
C ILE A 257 -8.66 8.92 12.79
N SER A 258 -9.42 9.46 11.84
CA SER A 258 -10.10 8.63 10.84
C SER A 258 -9.08 7.84 10.00
N ILE A 259 -9.48 6.68 9.47
CA ILE A 259 -8.63 5.87 8.59
C ILE A 259 -8.16 6.71 7.39
N ILE A 260 -9.02 7.58 6.85
CA ILE A 260 -8.70 8.48 5.73
C ILE A 260 -7.61 9.47 6.15
N ASP A 261 -7.85 10.24 7.21
CA ASP A 261 -6.95 11.31 7.63
C ASP A 261 -5.58 10.75 8.00
N MET A 262 -5.54 9.57 8.62
CA MET A 262 -4.31 8.86 8.92
C MET A 262 -3.62 8.35 7.64
N SER A 263 -4.39 7.82 6.68
CA SER A 263 -3.83 7.31 5.42
C SER A 263 -3.16 8.39 4.57
N ASN A 264 -3.60 9.65 4.68
CA ASN A 264 -3.00 10.78 3.96
C ASN A 264 -1.52 11.02 4.35
N PHE A 265 -1.09 10.58 5.54
CA PHE A 265 0.31 10.68 5.96
C PHE A 265 1.23 9.67 5.29
N TYR A 266 0.69 8.62 4.64
CA TYR A 266 1.48 7.50 4.16
C TYR A 266 2.52 7.89 3.12
N ASP A 267 2.13 8.67 2.11
CA ASP A 267 3.04 9.07 1.04
C ASP A 267 4.21 9.92 1.55
N ALA A 268 3.92 10.86 2.46
CA ALA A 268 4.93 11.67 3.11
C ALA A 268 5.87 10.81 3.98
N PHE A 269 5.32 9.84 4.71
CA PHE A 269 6.08 8.90 5.52
C PHE A 269 7.01 8.03 4.66
N ILE A 270 6.52 7.44 3.57
CA ILE A 270 7.32 6.60 2.66
C ILE A 270 8.44 7.42 2.03
N LEU A 271 8.15 8.63 1.55
CA LEU A 271 9.17 9.50 0.99
C LEU A 271 10.25 9.87 2.01
N LEU A 272 9.87 10.06 3.28
CA LEU A 272 10.83 10.27 4.36
C LEU A 272 11.71 9.03 4.59
N CYS A 273 11.12 7.84 4.63
CA CYS A 273 11.85 6.57 4.71
C CYS A 273 12.84 6.38 3.56
N ASP A 274 12.42 6.67 2.33
CA ASP A 274 13.28 6.56 1.14
C ASP A 274 14.52 7.45 1.28
N MET A 275 14.36 8.69 1.74
CA MET A 275 15.49 9.59 1.97
C MET A 275 16.42 9.08 3.10
N TYR A 276 15.89 8.44 4.15
CA TYR A 276 16.72 7.79 5.18
C TYR A 276 17.50 6.59 4.63
N ILE A 277 16.86 5.75 3.80
CA ILE A 277 17.49 4.58 3.18
C ILE A 277 18.58 5.01 2.20
N GLU A 278 18.32 6.03 1.37
CA GLU A 278 19.30 6.61 0.46
C GLU A 278 20.51 7.15 1.22
N HIS A 279 20.30 7.83 2.34
CA HIS A 279 21.37 8.32 3.20
C HIS A 279 22.28 7.19 3.71
N GLU A 280 21.72 6.04 4.08
CA GLU A 280 22.50 4.89 4.58
C GLU A 280 23.28 4.17 3.47
N LYS A 281 22.71 4.07 2.26
CA LYS A 281 23.32 3.34 1.14
C LYS A 281 24.34 4.16 0.37
N ASN A 282 23.94 5.32 -0.12
CA ASN A 282 24.76 6.18 -0.98
C ASN A 282 24.25 7.64 -0.91
N PRO A 283 24.66 8.41 0.12
CA PRO A 283 24.12 9.74 0.36
C PRO A 283 24.49 10.69 -0.79
N SER A 284 23.48 11.22 -1.49
CA SER A 284 23.61 12.23 -2.54
C SER A 284 22.83 13.48 -2.19
N CYS A 285 23.48 14.65 -2.21
CA CYS A 285 22.80 15.92 -1.95
C CYS A 285 21.73 16.22 -3.01
N ASP A 286 21.96 15.91 -4.28
CA ASP A 286 21.01 16.26 -5.36
C ASP A 286 19.72 15.46 -5.22
N ASN A 287 19.82 14.15 -4.96
CA ASN A 287 18.66 13.28 -4.74
C ASN A 287 17.90 13.71 -3.48
N TYR A 288 18.63 13.91 -2.38
CA TYR A 288 18.05 14.37 -1.13
C TYR A 288 17.34 15.72 -1.28
N LEU A 289 17.96 16.72 -1.92
CA LEU A 289 17.35 18.04 -2.09
C LEU A 289 16.10 17.99 -2.96
N ASN A 290 16.05 17.12 -3.97
CA ASN A 290 14.86 16.90 -4.79
C ASN A 290 13.74 16.23 -3.98
N ASN A 291 14.05 15.17 -3.23
CA ASN A 291 13.06 14.47 -2.41
C ASN A 291 12.59 15.32 -1.22
N ALA A 292 13.47 16.12 -0.62
CA ALA A 292 13.14 17.03 0.46
C ALA A 292 12.16 18.13 0.03
N LYS A 293 12.26 18.62 -1.23
CA LYS A 293 11.28 19.56 -1.78
C LYS A 293 9.90 18.94 -1.89
N LYS A 294 9.81 17.73 -2.46
CA LYS A 294 8.56 16.96 -2.55
C LYS A 294 7.97 16.69 -1.18
N PHE A 295 8.81 16.33 -0.20
CA PHE A 295 8.36 16.10 1.18
C PHE A 295 7.78 17.38 1.80
N VAL A 296 8.41 18.54 1.61
CA VAL A 296 7.89 19.81 2.11
C VAL A 296 6.55 20.18 1.48
N GLU A 297 6.34 19.87 0.20
CA GLU A 297 5.05 20.07 -0.48
C GLU A 297 3.97 19.18 0.12
N MET A 298 4.21 17.87 0.26
CA MET A 298 3.27 16.93 0.90
C MET A 298 2.98 17.32 2.36
N TYR A 299 4.00 17.73 3.10
CA TYR A 299 3.85 18.18 4.48
C TYR A 299 2.98 19.44 4.57
N ASP A 300 3.11 20.38 3.63
CA ASP A 300 2.30 21.60 3.61
C ASP A 300 0.81 21.30 3.40
N GLU A 301 0.51 20.29 2.57
CA GLU A 301 -0.87 19.80 2.37
C GLU A 301 -1.45 19.22 3.66
N LEU A 302 -0.70 18.36 4.36
CA LEU A 302 -1.10 17.81 5.67
C LEU A 302 -1.24 18.92 6.73
N ASN A 303 -0.39 19.93 6.68
CA ASN A 303 -0.40 21.05 7.62
C ASN A 303 -1.61 21.98 7.43
N GLU A 304 -2.37 21.87 6.33
CA GLU A 304 -3.55 22.72 6.12
C GLU A 304 -4.61 22.53 7.21
N ASP A 305 -4.77 21.31 7.73
CA ASP A 305 -5.78 20.94 8.73
C ASP A 305 -5.31 21.07 10.18
N TYR A 306 -4.07 21.53 10.38
CA TYR A 306 -3.42 21.67 11.69
C TYR A 306 -4.26 22.41 12.74
N TYR A 307 -5.03 23.43 12.34
CA TYR A 307 -5.79 24.27 13.28
C TYR A 307 -7.20 23.78 13.59
N ASN A 308 -7.61 22.61 13.09
CA ASN A 308 -8.86 21.98 13.51
C ASN A 308 -8.79 21.39 14.94
N GLY A 309 -7.61 21.43 15.59
CA GLY A 309 -7.45 21.23 17.04
C GLY A 309 -5.98 21.22 17.47
N GLU A 310 -5.47 22.32 18.01
CA GLU A 310 -4.13 22.39 18.62
C GLU A 310 -4.02 21.36 19.76
N GLY A 311 -2.98 20.51 19.75
CA GLY A 311 -2.87 19.36 20.67
C GLY A 311 -3.70 18.14 20.30
N SER A 312 -4.33 18.11 19.12
CA SER A 312 -5.01 16.92 18.61
C SER A 312 -4.03 15.78 18.31
N PRO A 313 -4.52 14.52 18.29
CA PRO A 313 -3.73 13.36 17.87
C PRO A 313 -3.16 13.51 16.45
N TYR A 314 -3.89 14.15 15.53
CA TYR A 314 -3.40 14.48 14.19
C TYR A 314 -2.16 15.38 14.24
N ASN A 315 -2.19 16.43 15.06
CA ASN A 315 -1.05 17.34 15.22
C ASN A 315 0.16 16.67 15.89
N GLN A 316 -0.09 15.72 16.79
CA GLN A 316 0.98 14.90 17.35
C GLN A 316 1.68 14.10 16.24
N LEU A 317 0.93 13.45 15.36
CA LEU A 317 1.47 12.69 14.24
C LEU A 317 2.26 13.58 13.27
N LEU A 318 1.71 14.75 12.94
CA LEU A 318 2.39 15.73 12.10
C LEU A 318 3.69 16.26 12.73
N SER A 319 3.73 16.42 14.06
CA SER A 319 4.94 16.80 14.79
C SER A 319 6.01 15.72 14.68
N THR A 320 5.65 14.44 14.80
CA THR A 320 6.59 13.33 14.64
C THR A 320 7.25 13.34 13.26
N LEU A 321 6.46 13.48 12.18
CA LEU A 321 7.02 13.59 10.82
C LEU A 321 7.96 14.80 10.68
N SER A 322 7.59 15.93 11.28
CA SER A 322 8.43 17.15 11.27
C SER A 322 9.77 16.93 11.98
N ASP A 323 9.74 16.32 13.16
CA ASP A 323 10.94 16.06 13.95
C ASP A 323 11.89 15.10 13.23
N ASP A 324 11.34 14.05 12.61
CA ASP A 324 12.14 13.07 11.87
C ASP A 324 12.72 13.66 10.58
N TYR A 325 11.99 14.53 9.88
CA TYR A 325 12.57 15.31 8.77
C TYR A 325 13.66 16.27 9.26
N CYS A 326 13.46 16.96 10.38
CA CYS A 326 14.47 17.86 10.95
C CYS A 326 15.75 17.11 11.35
N ASN A 327 15.60 15.89 11.88
CA ASN A 327 16.72 15.01 12.19
C ASN A 327 17.47 14.58 10.92
N LEU A 328 16.74 14.18 9.87
CA LEU A 328 17.33 13.85 8.57
C LEU A 328 18.06 15.04 7.96
N LYS A 329 17.45 16.23 8.01
CA LYS A 329 18.05 17.48 7.55
C LYS A 329 19.36 17.78 8.27
N LYS A 330 19.44 17.57 9.58
CA LYS A 330 20.71 17.70 10.33
C LYS A 330 21.78 16.71 9.84
N LYS A 331 21.41 15.45 9.56
CA LYS A 331 22.33 14.44 9.01
C LYS A 331 22.90 14.88 7.67
N TYR A 332 22.06 15.33 6.74
CA TYR A 332 22.51 15.81 5.43
C TYR A 332 23.29 17.14 5.48
N ASN A 333 22.93 18.06 6.38
CA ASN A 333 23.72 19.27 6.61
C ASN A 333 25.14 18.92 7.08
N SER A 334 25.29 17.87 7.89
CA SER A 334 26.61 17.40 8.34
C SER A 334 27.48 16.86 7.19
N LEU A 335 26.84 16.43 6.09
CA LEU A 335 27.48 16.01 4.84
C LEU A 335 27.70 17.18 3.85
N GLY A 336 27.36 18.42 4.23
CA GLY A 336 27.53 19.62 3.40
C GLY A 336 26.31 20.00 2.54
N CYS A 337 25.19 19.29 2.64
CA CYS A 337 23.97 19.62 1.89
C CYS A 337 23.16 20.73 2.59
N ASN A 338 23.66 21.98 2.54
CA ASN A 338 23.12 23.08 3.37
C ASN A 338 21.84 23.77 2.83
N ASN A 339 21.37 23.39 1.64
CA ASN A 339 20.24 24.07 0.94
C ASN A 339 18.89 23.37 1.15
N SER A 340 18.75 22.58 2.22
CA SER A 340 17.55 21.79 2.48
C SER A 340 16.34 22.68 2.76
N PRO A 341 15.21 22.45 2.10
CA PRO A 341 13.99 23.22 2.33
C PRO A 341 13.55 23.13 3.80
N SER A 342 12.86 24.16 4.26
CA SER A 342 12.29 24.25 5.61
C SER A 342 10.81 23.97 5.56
N LEU A 343 10.29 23.32 6.60
CA LEU A 343 8.87 23.02 6.70
C LEU A 343 8.04 24.30 6.94
N PRO A 344 6.84 24.39 6.37
CA PRO A 344 5.90 25.47 6.66
C PRO A 344 5.49 25.43 8.14
N THR A 345 5.48 26.60 8.78
CA THR A 345 5.17 26.72 10.21
C THR A 345 3.67 26.95 10.47
N TYR A 346 2.90 27.30 9.43
CA TYR A 346 1.49 27.70 9.54
C TYR A 346 0.69 27.20 8.33
N SER A 347 -0.53 26.69 8.57
CA SER A 347 -1.52 26.40 7.53
C SER A 347 -1.80 27.64 6.68
N ARG A 348 -1.73 27.49 5.35
CA ARG A 348 -2.10 28.55 4.40
C ARG A 348 -3.55 29.01 4.60
N LYS A 349 -4.48 28.06 4.72
CA LYS A 349 -5.91 28.32 4.99
C LYS A 349 -6.10 29.15 6.26
N PHE A 350 -5.37 28.83 7.32
CA PHE A 350 -5.43 29.59 8.58
C PHE A 350 -4.91 31.02 8.42
N VAL A 351 -3.76 31.20 7.76
CA VAL A 351 -3.18 32.52 7.49
C VAL A 351 -4.16 33.36 6.68
N ILE A 352 -4.73 32.80 5.61
CA ILE A 352 -5.75 33.45 4.76
C ILE A 352 -6.98 33.82 5.56
N LYS A 353 -7.53 32.91 6.36
CA LYS A 353 -8.70 33.17 7.22
C LYS A 353 -8.43 34.29 8.22
N ARG A 354 -7.24 34.33 8.83
CA ARG A 354 -6.86 35.38 9.78
C ARG A 354 -6.53 36.72 9.15
N THR A 355 -6.00 36.74 7.92
CA THR A 355 -5.62 38.00 7.24
C THR A 355 -6.76 38.61 6.44
N LEU A 356 -7.55 37.80 5.71
CA LEU A 356 -8.62 38.32 4.84
C LEU A 356 -9.91 38.69 5.58
N ILE A 357 -10.29 37.97 6.64
CA ILE A 357 -11.52 38.30 7.38
C ILE A 357 -11.46 39.72 7.98
N PRO A 358 -10.38 40.15 8.65
CA PRO A 358 -10.28 41.52 9.16
C PRO A 358 -10.23 42.58 8.04
N ILE A 359 -9.58 42.29 6.92
CA ILE A 359 -9.50 43.22 5.77
C ILE A 359 -10.88 43.42 5.14
N ALA A 360 -11.69 42.37 5.03
CA ALA A 360 -13.06 42.47 4.54
C ALA A 360 -13.94 43.35 5.45
N PHE A 361 -13.78 43.27 6.78
CA PHE A 361 -14.49 44.14 7.72
C PHE A 361 -14.02 45.60 7.67
N MET A 362 -12.76 45.86 7.34
CA MET A 362 -12.24 47.22 7.15
C MET A 362 -12.68 47.89 5.84
N ILE A 363 -13.10 47.11 4.83
CA ILE A 363 -13.61 47.63 3.55
C ILE A 363 -15.12 47.88 3.60
N VAL A 364 -15.83 47.24 4.54
CA VAL A 364 -17.30 47.37 4.71
C VAL A 364 -17.69 48.42 5.77
N ALA A 365 -16.75 48.84 6.62
CA ALA A 365 -16.87 49.97 7.55
C ALA A 365 -16.37 51.27 6.89
#